data_AF-A0A519N602-F1
#
_entry.id   AF-A0A519N602-F1
#
_cell.length_a   1.000
_cell.length_b   1.000
_cell.length_c   1.000
_cell.angle_alpha   90.00
_cell.angle_beta   90.00
_cell.angle_gamma   90.00
#
_symmetry.space_group_name_H-M   'P 1'
#
loop_
_entity.id
_entity.type
_entity.pdbx_description
1 polymer ?
#
loop_
_entity_poly.entity_id
_entity_poly.type
_entity_poly.pdbx_seq_one_letter_code
_entity_poly.pdbx_strand_id
1 'polypeptide(L)'
;MPYTQEITGAAVLLSISIYYLYRRSKIKEERQHLLIKFRRTQNESLRLEDDLKKYLSRNDLHHERAKTILSDLQRCHASYLSEDLYIKVRDENSVLLRTKTRRILEIQRKRLKEVKKEMIELKIKALL
;
A
#
# COMPACT_ATOMS: atom_id res chain seq x y z
N MET A 1 1.37 45.00 36.65
CA MET A 1 2.10 43.73 36.90
C MET A 1 2.54 43.18 35.54
N PRO A 2 3.75 43.48 35.06
CA PRO A 2 4.21 43.08 33.71
C PRO A 2 4.39 41.56 33.55
N TYR A 3 4.61 40.84 34.66
CA TYR A 3 4.85 39.39 34.67
C TYR A 3 3.69 38.53 34.14
N THR A 4 2.43 38.97 34.26
CA THR A 4 1.28 38.17 33.81
C THR A 4 1.18 38.08 32.29
N GLN A 5 1.59 39.12 31.56
CA GLN A 5 1.60 39.13 30.10
C GLN A 5 2.73 38.26 29.53
N GLU A 6 3.90 38.26 30.16
CA GLU A 6 5.04 37.42 29.78
C GLU A 6 4.76 35.93 30.02
N ILE A 7 4.17 35.59 31.17
CA ILE A 7 3.79 34.21 31.50
C ILE A 7 2.71 33.70 30.54
N THR A 8 1.72 34.54 30.23
CA THR A 8 0.65 34.18 29.29
C THR A 8 1.20 34.02 27.86
N GLY A 9 2.09 34.90 27.42
CA GLY A 9 2.79 34.79 26.13
C GLY A 9 3.62 33.53 26.01
N ALA A 10 4.38 33.18 27.05
CA ALA A 10 5.17 31.96 27.10
C ALA A 10 4.30 30.69 27.06
N ALA A 11 3.17 30.69 27.79
CA ALA A 11 2.23 29.56 27.79
C ALA A 11 1.58 29.33 26.42
N VAL A 12 1.26 30.40 25.69
CA VAL A 12 0.72 30.31 24.32
C VAL A 12 1.76 29.73 23.36
N LEU A 13 3.00 30.22 23.41
CA LEU A 13 4.09 29.71 22.56
C LEU A 13 4.41 28.23 22.83
N LEU A 14 4.39 27.82 24.10
CA LEU A 14 4.54 26.42 24.48
C LEU A 14 3.40 25.56 23.93
N SER A 15 2.15 26.03 24.06
CA SER A 15 0.97 25.32 23.56
C SER A 15 1.03 25.13 22.03
N ILE A 16 1.42 26.18 21.30
CA ILE A 16 1.64 26.11 19.84
C ILE A 16 2.75 25.12 19.50
N SER A 17 3.87 25.17 20.22
CA SER A 17 5.02 24.28 20.00
C SER A 17 4.65 22.81 20.23
N ILE A 18 3.93 22.51 21.31
CA ILE A 18 3.41 21.17 21.62
C ILE A 18 2.46 20.68 20.51
N TYR A 19 1.54 21.54 20.05
CA TYR A 19 0.63 21.20 18.96
C TYR A 19 1.38 20.84 17.67
N TYR A 20 2.40 21.62 17.29
CA TYR A 20 3.22 21.35 16.12
C TYR A 20 4.00 20.04 16.24
N LEU A 21 4.59 19.75 17.41
CA LEU A 21 5.31 18.50 17.66
C LEU A 21 4.37 17.28 17.58
N TYR A 22 3.20 17.37 18.20
CA TYR A 22 2.17 16.32 18.14
C TYR A 22 1.72 16.07 16.70
N ARG A 23 1.38 17.13 15.95
CA ARG A 23 0.97 17.03 14.54
C ARG A 23 2.05 16.41 13.67
N ARG A 24 3.33 16.75 13.91
CA ARG A 24 4.47 16.17 13.21
C ARG A 24 4.61 14.67 13.49
N SER A 25 4.43 14.23 14.75
CA SER A 25 4.46 12.81 15.11
C SER A 25 3.38 12.03 14.38
N LYS A 26 2.13 12.52 14.42
CA LYS A 26 0.99 11.87 13.78
C LYS A 26 1.18 11.69 12.27
N ILE A 27 1.72 12.69 11.58
CA ILE A 27 2.00 12.60 10.14
C ILE A 27 3.05 11.52 9.83
N LYS A 28 4.07 11.38 10.68
CA LYS A 28 5.09 10.32 10.54
C LYS A 28 4.46 8.94 10.72
N GLU A 29 3.63 8.75 11.74
CA GLU A 29 2.93 7.50 12.00
C GLU A 29 2.01 7.09 10.83
N GLU A 30 1.19 8.02 10.34
CA GLU A 30 0.30 7.76 9.20
C GLU A 30 1.06 7.35 7.93
N ARG A 31 2.22 7.97 7.68
CA ARG A 31 3.11 7.61 6.58
C ARG A 31 3.70 6.23 6.77
N GLN A 32 4.22 5.92 7.96
CA GLN A 32 4.77 4.60 8.26
C GLN A 32 3.69 3.50 8.10
N HIS A 33 2.48 3.75 8.58
CA HIS A 33 1.35 2.84 8.39
C HIS A 33 1.01 2.62 6.92
N LEU A 34 1.08 3.67 6.09
CA LEU A 34 0.89 3.56 4.64
C LEU A 34 1.98 2.72 3.99
N LEU A 35 3.24 2.93 4.35
CA LEU A 35 4.39 2.17 3.82
C LEU A 35 4.31 0.69 4.18
N ILE A 36 3.92 0.36 5.41
CA ILE A 36 3.68 -1.03 5.83
C ILE A 36 2.56 -1.65 5.00
N LYS A 37 1.44 -0.94 4.80
CA LYS A 37 0.34 -1.41 3.94
C LYS A 37 0.81 -1.62 2.49
N PHE A 38 1.65 -0.72 1.97
CA PHE A 38 2.21 -0.82 0.63
C PHE A 38 3.05 -2.10 0.49
N ARG A 39 4.04 -2.30 1.36
CA ARG A 39 4.90 -3.50 1.35
C ARG A 39 4.11 -4.79 1.47
N ARG A 40 3.11 -4.83 2.36
CA ARG A 40 2.24 -6.01 2.48
C ARG A 40 1.50 -6.33 1.18
N THR A 41 0.93 -5.30 0.54
CA THR A 41 0.18 -5.47 -0.73
C THR A 41 1.11 -5.87 -1.88
N GLN A 42 2.30 -5.26 -1.94
CA GLN A 42 3.35 -5.61 -2.91
C GLN A 42 3.76 -7.09 -2.77
N ASN A 43 4.07 -7.54 -1.54
CA ASN A 43 4.46 -8.93 -1.28
C ASN A 43 3.32 -9.91 -1.57
N GLU A 44 2.07 -9.54 -1.27
CA GLU A 44 0.90 -10.37 -1.59
C GLU A 44 0.71 -10.53 -3.11
N SER A 45 0.90 -9.44 -3.87
CA SER A 45 0.89 -9.48 -5.33
C SER A 45 1.96 -10.41 -5.90
N LEU A 46 3.20 -10.32 -5.40
CA LEU A 46 4.30 -11.18 -5.88
C LEU A 46 4.07 -12.65 -5.55
N ARG A 47 3.58 -12.95 -4.34
CA ARG A 47 3.24 -14.33 -3.95
C ARG A 47 2.16 -14.93 -4.84
N LEU A 48 1.11 -14.17 -5.15
CA LEU A 48 0.07 -14.63 -6.07
C LEU A 48 0.60 -14.83 -7.50
N GLU A 49 1.52 -13.98 -7.95
CA GLU A 49 2.19 -14.13 -9.24
C GLU A 49 2.99 -15.44 -9.30
N ASP A 50 3.79 -15.71 -8.27
CA ASP A 50 4.58 -16.94 -8.18
C ASP A 50 3.70 -18.19 -8.11
N ASP A 51 2.60 -18.13 -7.37
CA ASP A 51 1.68 -19.26 -7.29
C ASP A 51 0.95 -19.51 -8.61
N LEU A 52 0.59 -18.46 -9.35
CA LEU A 52 0.00 -18.56 -10.69
C LEU A 52 1.01 -19.15 -11.69
N LYS A 53 2.27 -18.71 -11.65
CA LYS A 53 3.35 -19.29 -12.46
C LYS A 53 3.54 -20.77 -12.17
N LYS A 54 3.57 -21.16 -10.89
CA LYS A 54 3.65 -22.57 -10.48
C LYS A 54 2.45 -23.37 -10.96
N TYR A 55 1.25 -22.82 -10.90
CA TYR A 55 0.03 -23.46 -11.40
C TYR A 55 0.10 -23.70 -12.92
N LEU A 56 0.48 -22.68 -13.69
CA LEU A 56 0.65 -22.76 -15.15
C LEU A 56 1.80 -23.69 -15.59
N SER A 57 2.78 -23.92 -14.71
CA SER A 57 3.88 -24.85 -14.99
C SER A 57 3.48 -26.31 -14.74
N ARG A 58 2.47 -26.55 -13.88
CA ARG A 58 2.01 -27.90 -13.49
C ARG A 58 0.82 -28.39 -14.27
N ASN A 59 -0.08 -27.49 -14.64
CA ASN A 59 -1.20 -27.77 -15.52
C ASN A 59 -0.80 -27.21 -16.88
N ASP A 60 -0.84 -28.03 -17.92
CA ASP A 60 -0.39 -27.67 -19.28
C ASP A 60 -0.66 -26.21 -19.61
N LEU A 61 0.33 -25.57 -20.25
CA LEU A 61 0.40 -24.14 -20.58
C LEU A 61 -0.81 -23.59 -21.37
N HIS A 62 -1.86 -24.37 -21.62
CA HIS A 62 -3.06 -24.01 -22.35
C HIS A 62 -4.15 -23.34 -21.50
N HIS A 63 -3.91 -23.05 -20.23
CA HIS A 63 -4.88 -22.34 -19.40
C HIS A 63 -4.88 -20.81 -19.64
N GLU A 64 -5.46 -20.38 -20.76
CA GLU A 64 -5.51 -18.98 -21.23
C GLU A 64 -6.06 -18.00 -20.17
N ARG A 65 -7.04 -18.44 -19.36
CA ARG A 65 -7.57 -17.62 -18.27
C ARG A 65 -6.51 -17.32 -17.21
N ALA A 66 -5.71 -18.31 -16.81
CA ALA A 66 -4.65 -18.10 -15.82
C ALA A 66 -3.51 -17.22 -16.37
N LYS A 67 -3.17 -17.33 -17.67
CA LYS A 67 -2.21 -16.42 -18.33
C LYS A 67 -2.70 -14.98 -18.35
N THR A 68 -3.98 -14.77 -18.63
CA THR A 68 -4.60 -13.44 -18.64
C THR A 68 -4.52 -12.81 -17.24
N ILE A 69 -4.88 -13.57 -16.20
CA ILE A 69 -4.79 -13.13 -14.80
C ILE A 69 -3.35 -12.79 -14.43
N LEU A 70 -2.39 -13.65 -14.80
CA LEU A 70 -0.97 -13.43 -14.54
C LEU A 70 -0.46 -12.12 -15.18
N SER A 71 -0.78 -11.91 -16.46
CA SER A 71 -0.37 -10.72 -17.20
C SER A 71 -0.96 -9.44 -16.61
N ASP A 72 -2.24 -9.51 -16.20
CA ASP A 72 -2.91 -8.42 -15.52
C ASP A 72 -2.28 -8.09 -14.16
N LEU A 73 -1.94 -9.12 -13.39
CA LEU A 73 -1.30 -8.99 -12.09
C LEU A 73 0.08 -8.31 -12.23
N GLN A 74 0.89 -8.75 -13.19
CA GLN A 74 2.20 -8.16 -13.50
C GLN A 74 2.09 -6.69 -13.91
N ARG A 75 1.14 -6.37 -14.81
CA ARG A 75 0.88 -4.99 -15.24
C ARG A 75 0.47 -4.10 -14.07
N CYS A 76 -0.41 -4.59 -13.20
CA CYS A 76 -0.84 -3.85 -12.02
C CYS A 76 0.30 -3.67 -11.02
N HIS A 77 1.13 -4.70 -10.83
CA HIS A 77 2.29 -4.64 -9.96
C HIS A 77 3.26 -3.55 -10.42
N ALA A 78 3.65 -3.58 -11.70
CA ALA A 78 4.56 -2.60 -12.28
C ALA A 78 4.02 -1.16 -12.20
N SER A 79 2.71 -0.98 -12.40
CA SER A 79 2.09 0.35 -12.44
C SER A 79 1.82 0.96 -11.06
N TYR A 80 1.47 0.13 -10.08
CA TYR A 80 0.88 0.59 -8.82
C TYR A 80 1.56 0.08 -7.55
N LEU A 81 2.44 -0.92 -7.66
CA LEU A 81 3.15 -1.55 -6.55
C LEU A 81 4.66 -1.63 -6.79
N SER A 82 5.19 -0.82 -7.71
CA SER A 82 6.62 -0.77 -8.01
C SER A 82 7.44 -0.23 -6.83
N GLU A 83 8.70 -0.66 -6.76
CA GLU A 83 9.65 -0.18 -5.76
C GLU A 83 9.88 1.33 -5.89
N ASP A 84 9.93 1.86 -7.12
CA ASP A 84 10.06 3.29 -7.38
C ASP A 84 8.93 4.10 -6.74
N LEU A 85 7.68 3.62 -6.85
CA LEU A 85 6.54 4.28 -6.22
C LEU A 85 6.62 4.19 -4.69
N TYR A 86 7.09 3.07 -4.15
CA TYR A 86 7.34 2.92 -2.72
C TYR A 86 8.36 3.95 -2.21
N ILE A 87 9.49 4.08 -2.90
CA ILE A 87 10.56 5.03 -2.59
C ILE A 87 10.01 6.47 -2.66
N LYS A 88 9.27 6.83 -3.71
CA LYS A 88 8.62 8.15 -3.82
C LYS A 88 7.71 8.44 -2.64
N VAL A 89 6.86 7.49 -2.24
CA VAL A 89 5.96 7.66 -1.08
C VAL A 89 6.74 7.73 0.25
N ARG A 90 7.88 7.05 0.35
CA ARG A 90 8.76 7.02 1.52
C ARG A 90 9.61 8.26 1.68
N ASP A 91 9.97 8.94 0.59
CA ASP A 91 10.94 10.03 0.64
C ASP A 91 10.24 11.38 0.44
N GLU A 92 9.28 11.49 -0.49
CA GLU A 92 8.58 12.75 -0.77
C GLU A 92 7.59 13.15 0.33
N ASN A 93 7.56 14.43 0.69
CA ASN A 93 6.58 14.96 1.64
C ASN A 93 5.32 15.51 0.96
N SER A 94 4.74 14.74 0.03
CA SER A 94 3.52 15.14 -0.69
C SER A 94 2.26 14.52 -0.05
N VAL A 95 1.39 15.35 0.51
CA VAL A 95 0.08 14.93 1.05
C VAL A 95 -0.80 14.33 -0.05
N LEU A 96 -0.79 14.94 -1.23
CA LEU A 96 -1.55 14.49 -2.39
C LEU A 96 -1.10 13.11 -2.85
N LEU A 97 0.22 12.89 -2.95
CA LEU A 97 0.78 11.58 -3.28
C LEU A 97 0.34 10.52 -2.28
N ARG A 98 0.48 10.77 -0.97
CA ARG A 98 0.08 9.82 0.07
C ARG A 98 -1.41 9.46 0.01
N THR A 99 -2.26 10.46 -0.26
CA THR A 99 -3.71 10.26 -0.38
C THR A 99 -4.05 9.42 -1.60
N LYS A 100 -3.44 9.73 -2.75
CA LYS A 100 -3.61 8.97 -4.00
C LYS A 100 -3.14 7.52 -3.82
N THR A 101 -1.94 7.32 -3.27
CA THR A 101 -1.40 5.99 -3.00
C THR A 101 -2.29 5.19 -2.05
N ARG A 102 -2.84 5.81 -1.00
CA ARG A 102 -3.76 5.14 -0.08
C ARG A 102 -4.99 4.57 -0.80
N ARG A 103 -5.62 5.36 -1.67
CA ARG A 103 -6.77 4.91 -2.49
C ARG A 103 -6.38 3.80 -3.45
N ILE A 104 -5.25 3.95 -4.13
CA ILE A 104 -4.75 2.93 -5.07
C ILE A 104 -4.50 1.61 -4.33
N LEU A 105 -3.87 1.63 -3.16
CA LEU A 105 -3.63 0.42 -2.37
C LEU A 105 -4.93 -0.27 -1.94
N GLU A 106 -5.98 0.47 -1.61
CA GLU A 106 -7.27 -0.13 -1.27
C GLU A 106 -7.90 -0.83 -2.48
N ILE A 107 -7.81 -0.23 -3.67
CA ILE A 107 -8.26 -0.83 -4.92
C ILE A 107 -7.45 -2.09 -5.22
N GLN A 108 -6.12 -2.02 -5.14
CA GLN A 108 -5.26 -3.17 -5.42
C GLN A 108 -5.50 -4.31 -4.43
N ARG A 109 -5.70 -4.03 -3.14
CA ARG A 109 -6.03 -5.08 -2.16
C ARG A 109 -7.37 -5.76 -2.44
N LYS A 110 -8.39 -5.04 -2.93
CA LYS A 110 -9.65 -5.66 -3.34
C LYS A 110 -9.42 -6.58 -4.55
N ARG A 111 -8.70 -6.09 -5.56
CA ARG A 111 -8.37 -6.87 -6.76
C ARG A 111 -7.55 -8.12 -6.43
N LEU A 112 -6.55 -8.04 -5.55
CA LEU A 112 -5.76 -9.20 -5.12
C LEU A 112 -6.63 -10.26 -4.42
N LYS A 113 -7.64 -9.85 -3.65
CA LYS A 113 -8.61 -10.79 -3.05
C LYS A 113 -9.46 -11.48 -4.12
N GLU A 114 -9.89 -10.77 -5.15
CA GLU A 114 -10.64 -11.32 -6.28
C GLU A 114 -9.79 -12.32 -7.06
N VAL A 115 -8.56 -11.94 -7.43
CA VAL A 115 -7.59 -12.83 -8.09
C VAL A 115 -7.33 -14.09 -7.25
N LYS A 116 -7.20 -13.95 -5.93
CA LYS A 116 -7.03 -15.10 -5.03
C LYS A 116 -8.23 -16.04 -5.05
N LYS A 117 -9.46 -15.51 -5.13
CA LYS A 117 -10.68 -16.33 -5.26
C LYS A 117 -10.70 -17.05 -6.60
N GLU A 118 -10.48 -16.33 -7.70
CA GLU A 118 -10.40 -16.92 -9.05
C GLU A 118 -9.36 -18.04 -9.09
N MET A 119 -8.19 -17.83 -8.47
CA MET A 119 -7.14 -18.84 -8.42
C MET A 119 -7.54 -20.09 -7.62
N ILE A 120 -8.33 -19.97 -6.55
CA ILE A 120 -8.86 -21.12 -5.81
C ILE A 120 -9.85 -21.90 -6.70
N GLU A 121 -10.73 -21.21 -7.40
CA GLU A 121 -11.69 -21.83 -8.33
C GLU A 121 -10.98 -22.59 -9.46
N LEU A 122 -9.93 -21.99 -10.04
CA LEU A 122 -9.10 -22.64 -11.06
C LEU A 122 -8.39 -23.89 -10.55
N LYS A 123 -7.92 -23.87 -9.29
CA LYS A 123 -7.30 -25.04 -8.65
C LYS A 123 -8.31 -26.15 -8.39
N ILE A 124 -9.52 -25.82 -7.95
CA ILE A 124 -10.59 -26.81 -7.74
C ILE A 124 -10.99 -27.46 -9.06
N LYS A 125 -11.19 -26.66 -10.12
CA LYS A 125 -11.52 -27.17 -11.46
C LYS A 125 -10.44 -28.06 -12.07
N ALA A 126 -9.18 -27.87 -11.69
CA ALA A 126 -8.07 -28.72 -12.17
C ALA A 126 -7.96 -30.06 -11.42
N LEU A 127 -8.66 -30.22 -10.28
CA LEU A 127 -8.69 -31.45 -9.49
C LEU A 127 -9.93 -32.32 -9.76
N LEU A 128 -10.91 -31.80 -10.49
CA LEU A 128 -12.13 -32.47 -10.94
C LEU A 128 -11.95 -32.94 -12.39
#